data_AF-A0A942J282-F1
#
_entry.id   AF-A0A942J282-F1
#
_cell.length_a   1.000
_cell.length_b   1.000
_cell.length_c   1.000
_cell.angle_alpha   90.00
_cell.angle_beta   90.00
_cell.angle_gamma   90.00
#
_symmetry.space_group_name_H-M   'P 1'
#
loop_
_entity.id
_entity.type
_entity.pdbx_description
1 polymer ?
#
loop_
_entity_poly.entity_id
_entity_poly.type
_entity_poly.pdbx_seq_one_letter_code
_entity_poly.pdbx_strand_id
1 'polypeptide(L)'
;MPYIPIAEARGFTALSVSIKDIQPGDRIAGLLVASVEYVDDHDFAVRFTGRLRLSGSFIHNPPDDYVAGVVFSADEKSLQKLPRFIEDTRDPGAFTLDQPAKFAPPGSRGTATVIIDQYRLVHRQMGAMNSARLVRLVQKGP
;
A
#
# COMPACT_ATOMS: atom_id res chain seq x y z
N MET A 1 19.92 25.53 -5.68
CA MET A 1 19.55 25.08 -4.32
C MET A 1 19.17 23.61 -4.41
N PRO A 2 19.75 22.71 -3.60
CA PRO A 2 19.34 21.30 -3.63
C PRO A 2 17.94 21.16 -3.03
N TYR A 3 17.06 20.47 -3.74
CA TYR A 3 15.72 20.10 -3.27
C TYR A 3 15.89 19.03 -2.19
N ILE A 4 15.71 19.41 -0.93
CA ILE A 4 15.60 18.46 0.19
C ILE A 4 14.12 18.05 0.25
N PRO A 5 13.77 16.76 0.05
CA PRO A 5 12.41 16.31 0.24
C PRO A 5 11.94 16.68 1.64
N ILE A 6 10.74 17.25 1.77
CA ILE A 6 10.14 17.70 3.06
C ILE A 6 10.19 16.58 4.11
N ALA A 7 10.21 15.32 3.68
CA ALA A 7 10.32 14.18 4.56
C ALA A 7 11.68 14.08 5.31
N GLU A 8 12.80 14.37 4.65
CA GLU A 8 14.13 14.30 5.29
C GLU A 8 14.34 15.44 6.30
N ALA A 9 13.70 16.60 6.07
CA ALA A 9 13.75 17.73 6.99
C ALA A 9 13.02 17.48 8.33
N ARG A 10 12.18 16.45 8.40
CA ARG A 10 11.37 16.09 9.59
C ARG A 10 11.82 14.79 10.28
N GLY A 11 12.99 14.24 9.91
CA GLY A 11 13.54 13.04 10.54
C GLY A 11 12.87 11.73 10.11
N PHE A 12 12.09 11.73 9.03
CA PHE A 12 11.59 10.50 8.44
C PHE A 12 12.71 9.78 7.70
N THR A 13 12.82 8.46 7.87
CA THR A 13 13.54 7.64 6.89
C THR A 13 12.68 7.57 5.62
N ALA A 14 13.27 7.32 4.46
CA ALA A 14 12.59 7.38 3.15
C ALA A 14 11.31 6.51 3.03
N LEU A 15 11.03 5.65 4.00
CA LEU A 15 9.93 4.69 4.02
C LEU A 15 9.06 4.72 5.28
N SER A 16 9.47 5.39 6.36
CA SER A 16 8.77 5.32 7.63
C SER A 16 8.25 6.68 8.06
N VAL A 17 6.99 6.74 8.46
CA VAL A 17 6.34 7.97 8.92
C VAL A 17 5.71 7.83 10.28
N SER A 18 5.88 8.87 11.09
CA SER A 18 5.04 9.09 12.26
C SER A 18 3.76 9.81 11.85
N ILE A 19 2.66 9.35 12.44
CA ILE A 19 1.30 9.79 12.13
C ILE A 19 1.06 11.22 12.59
N LYS A 20 1.81 11.68 13.60
CA LYS A 20 1.70 13.04 14.14
C LYS A 20 2.27 14.10 13.20
N ASP A 21 3.11 13.68 12.26
CA ASP A 21 3.93 14.57 11.44
C ASP A 21 3.61 14.50 9.94
N ILE A 22 2.69 13.60 9.54
CA ILE A 22 2.24 13.43 8.16
C ILE A 22 1.09 14.36 7.81
N GLN A 23 1.16 14.98 6.63
CA GLN A 23 0.12 15.87 6.13
C GLN A 23 -0.06 15.71 4.62
N PRO A 24 -1.25 16.03 4.07
CA PRO A 24 -1.44 16.13 2.63
C PRO A 24 -0.39 17.05 1.98
N GLY A 25 0.16 16.62 0.85
CA GLY A 25 1.24 17.32 0.15
C GLY A 25 2.64 16.77 0.42
N ASP A 26 2.83 16.02 1.51
CA ASP A 26 4.12 15.39 1.80
C ASP A 26 4.46 14.30 0.77
N ARG A 27 5.76 13.99 0.66
CA ARG A 27 6.25 12.89 -0.19
C ARG A 27 6.96 11.83 0.64
N ILE A 28 6.47 10.60 0.58
CA ILE A 28 6.97 9.45 1.34
C ILE A 28 7.11 8.27 0.39
N ALA A 29 8.27 7.60 0.39
CA ALA A 29 8.57 6.54 -0.57
C ALA A 29 8.36 6.95 -2.05
N GLY A 30 8.52 8.24 -2.37
CA GLY A 30 8.24 8.81 -3.68
C GLY A 30 6.75 9.04 -4.00
N LEU A 31 5.84 8.64 -3.12
CA LEU A 31 4.40 8.85 -3.25
C LEU A 31 3.97 10.16 -2.59
N LEU A 32 2.97 10.81 -3.18
CA LEU A 32 2.33 12.00 -2.63
C LEU A 32 1.26 11.60 -1.62
N VAL A 33 1.29 12.16 -0.41
CA VAL A 33 0.19 12.07 0.55
C VAL A 33 -0.99 12.87 0.00
N ALA A 34 -2.05 12.19 -0.38
CA ALA A 34 -3.26 12.81 -0.91
C ALA A 34 -4.25 13.18 0.19
N SER A 35 -4.40 12.31 1.20
CA SER A 35 -5.26 12.55 2.35
C SER A 35 -4.79 11.76 3.57
N VAL A 36 -5.11 12.29 4.74
CA VAL A 36 -5.02 11.62 6.03
C VAL A 36 -6.43 11.62 6.62
N GLU A 37 -6.97 10.43 6.88
CA GLU A 37 -8.30 10.20 7.42
C GLU A 37 -8.15 9.76 8.87
N TYR A 38 -8.67 10.54 9.83
CA TYR A 38 -8.72 10.16 11.23
C TYR A 38 -10.13 9.66 11.55
N VAL A 39 -10.23 8.45 12.09
CA VAL A 39 -11.46 7.90 12.65
C VAL A 39 -11.55 8.28 14.14
N ASP A 40 -10.42 8.18 14.85
CA ASP A 40 -10.22 8.73 16.19
C ASP A 40 -8.72 9.00 16.45
N ASP A 41 -8.34 9.26 17.70
CA ASP A 41 -6.96 9.57 18.10
C ASP A 41 -5.97 8.40 17.87
N HIS A 42 -6.47 7.18 17.67
CA HIS A 42 -5.71 5.95 17.53
C HIS A 42 -5.93 5.28 16.17
N ASP A 43 -7.03 5.55 15.49
CA ASP A 43 -7.39 4.97 14.20
C ASP A 43 -7.37 5.99 13.08
N PHE A 44 -6.56 5.69 12.07
CA PHE A 44 -6.37 6.55 10.91
C PHE A 44 -5.92 5.75 9.69
N ALA A 45 -6.13 6.35 8.53
CA ALA A 45 -5.68 5.85 7.25
C ALA A 45 -5.02 6.96 6.44
N VAL A 46 -4.03 6.60 5.65
CA VAL A 46 -3.35 7.52 4.75
C VAL A 46 -3.52 7.04 3.34
N ARG A 47 -3.95 7.94 2.46
CA ARG A 47 -4.02 7.69 1.03
C ARG A 47 -2.84 8.35 0.33
N PHE A 48 -2.12 7.53 -0.41
CA PHE A 48 -0.97 7.94 -1.22
C PHE A 48 -1.34 7.90 -2.69
N THR A 49 -0.82 8.85 -3.47
CA THR A 49 -0.97 8.88 -4.93
C THR A 49 0.40 8.84 -5.60
N GLY A 50 0.48 8.10 -6.71
CA GLY A 50 1.73 7.83 -7.40
C GLY A 50 1.84 6.36 -7.77
N ARG A 51 2.47 6.11 -8.92
CA ARG A 51 2.57 4.75 -9.47
C ARG A 51 3.75 4.00 -8.88
N LEU A 52 3.49 2.81 -8.35
CA LEU A 52 4.53 1.88 -7.92
C LEU A 52 4.51 0.62 -8.76
N ARG A 53 5.70 0.17 -9.17
CA ARG A 53 5.92 -1.17 -9.72
C ARG A 53 6.35 -2.12 -8.62
N LEU A 54 5.50 -3.09 -8.32
CA LEU A 54 5.69 -4.07 -7.25
C LEU A 54 5.66 -5.48 -7.83
N SER A 55 6.47 -6.36 -7.27
CA SER A 55 6.43 -7.81 -7.47
C SER A 55 6.05 -8.48 -6.15
N GLY A 56 5.44 -9.66 -6.24
CA GLY A 56 4.91 -10.35 -5.08
C GLY A 56 4.09 -11.59 -5.43
N SER A 57 3.51 -12.20 -4.40
CA SER A 57 2.53 -13.27 -4.55
C SER A 57 1.11 -12.73 -4.47
N PHE A 58 0.15 -13.48 -4.98
CA PHE A 58 -1.25 -13.13 -4.87
C PHE A 58 -2.11 -14.36 -4.60
N ILE A 59 -3.26 -14.12 -3.97
CA ILE A 59 -4.37 -15.05 -3.84
C ILE A 59 -5.63 -14.31 -4.25
N HIS A 60 -6.36 -14.83 -5.24
CA HIS A 60 -7.71 -14.37 -5.57
C HIS A 60 -8.71 -15.27 -4.85
N ASN A 61 -9.19 -14.80 -3.71
CA ASN A 61 -10.16 -15.53 -2.93
C ASN A 61 -11.54 -15.50 -3.61
N PRO A 62 -12.29 -16.61 -3.58
CA PRO A 62 -13.69 -16.62 -3.99
C PRO A 62 -14.54 -15.60 -3.22
N PRO A 63 -15.69 -15.18 -3.78
CA PRO A 63 -16.57 -14.19 -3.16
C PRO A 63 -17.08 -14.57 -1.77
N ASP A 64 -17.15 -15.87 -1.49
CA ASP A 64 -17.71 -16.43 -0.25
C ASP A 64 -16.68 -16.57 0.88
N ASP A 65 -15.43 -16.19 0.65
CA ASP A 65 -14.37 -16.18 1.67
C ASP A 65 -14.44 -14.94 2.58
N TYR A 66 -13.87 -15.07 3.79
CA TYR A 66 -13.78 -13.98 4.77
C TYR A 66 -13.10 -12.71 4.23
N VAL A 67 -12.18 -12.85 3.27
CA VAL A 67 -11.60 -11.74 2.50
C VAL A 67 -11.85 -11.97 1.03
N ALA A 68 -12.93 -11.44 0.48
CA ALA A 68 -13.21 -11.53 -0.94
C ALA A 68 -12.24 -10.68 -1.80
N GLY A 69 -11.89 -11.17 -2.99
CA GLY A 69 -11.08 -10.44 -3.97
C GLY A 69 -9.61 -10.85 -3.99
N VAL A 70 -8.75 -9.99 -4.56
CA VAL A 70 -7.32 -10.27 -4.73
C VAL A 70 -6.54 -9.67 -3.58
N VAL A 71 -5.92 -10.54 -2.79
CA VAL A 71 -4.90 -10.18 -1.81
C VAL A 71 -3.54 -10.31 -2.48
N PHE A 72 -2.78 -9.23 -2.51
CA PHE A 72 -1.42 -9.18 -3.02
C PHE A 72 -0.47 -9.01 -1.84
N SER A 73 0.60 -9.81 -1.83
CA SER A 73 1.68 -9.76 -0.84
C SER A 73 2.98 -9.40 -1.55
N ALA A 74 3.45 -8.17 -1.34
CA ALA A 74 4.67 -7.68 -1.98
C ALA A 74 5.92 -8.45 -1.51
N ASP A 75 6.86 -8.71 -2.42
CA ASP A 75 8.16 -9.30 -2.08
C ASP A 75 9.06 -8.30 -1.34
N GLU A 76 10.15 -8.79 -0.73
CA GLU A 76 11.06 -7.98 0.08
C GLU A 76 11.58 -6.72 -0.63
N LYS A 77 11.88 -6.81 -1.93
CA LYS A 77 12.34 -5.66 -2.73
C LYS A 77 11.24 -4.64 -2.95
N SER A 78 9.99 -5.09 -3.09
CA SER A 78 8.82 -4.25 -3.30
C SER A 78 8.32 -3.64 -2.00
N LEU A 79 8.49 -4.34 -0.89
CA LEU A 79 8.25 -3.82 0.46
C LEU A 79 9.08 -2.57 0.77
N GLN A 80 10.27 -2.44 0.19
CA GLN A 80 11.11 -1.25 0.31
C GLN A 80 10.62 -0.05 -0.52
N LYS A 81 9.49 -0.18 -1.22
CA LYS A 81 8.88 0.92 -1.99
C LYS A 81 7.56 1.38 -1.39
N LEU A 82 7.06 0.67 -0.38
CA LEU A 82 5.79 0.96 0.27
C LEU A 82 6.01 1.85 1.50
N PRO A 83 5.19 2.89 1.70
CA PRO A 83 5.15 3.64 2.96
C PRO A 83 4.81 2.71 4.13
N ARG A 84 5.37 3.02 5.31
CA ARG A 84 5.11 2.31 6.57
C ARG A 84 4.89 3.30 7.70
N PHE A 85 4.07 2.94 8.67
CA PHE A 85 4.03 3.68 9.94
C PHE A 85 5.15 3.20 10.85
N ILE A 86 5.80 4.11 11.58
CA ILE A 86 6.80 3.75 12.59
C ILE A 86 6.12 3.01 13.75
N GLU A 87 4.89 3.40 14.05
CA GLU A 87 4.08 2.90 15.16
C GLU A 87 3.37 1.57 14.83
N ASP A 88 3.35 1.17 13.56
CA ASP A 88 2.72 -0.08 13.11
C ASP A 88 3.78 -1.11 12.71
N THR A 89 3.93 -2.14 13.53
CA THR A 89 4.91 -3.22 13.32
C THR A 89 4.48 -4.26 12.30
N ARG A 90 3.29 -4.13 11.70
CA ARG A 90 2.78 -5.07 10.69
C ARG A 90 3.47 -4.89 9.35
N ASP A 91 3.45 -5.95 8.55
CA ASP A 91 3.92 -5.91 7.17
C ASP A 91 2.93 -5.14 6.27
N PRO A 92 3.29 -3.96 5.73
CA PRO A 92 2.43 -3.21 4.82
C PRO A 92 2.24 -3.91 3.46
N GLY A 93 3.02 -4.95 3.18
CA GLY A 93 3.05 -5.65 1.91
C GLY A 93 1.80 -6.40 1.53
N ALA A 94 0.96 -6.77 2.51
CA ALA A 94 -0.31 -7.43 2.26
C ALA A 94 -1.42 -6.40 2.08
N PHE A 95 -2.02 -6.35 0.89
CA PHE A 95 -3.11 -5.41 0.57
C PHE A 95 -4.10 -5.98 -0.44
N THR A 96 -5.33 -5.46 -0.43
CA THR A 96 -6.34 -5.76 -1.45
C THR A 96 -6.09 -4.94 -2.70
N LEU A 97 -6.33 -5.54 -3.87
CA LEU A 97 -6.40 -4.81 -5.13
C LEU A 97 -7.84 -4.51 -5.48
N ASP A 98 -8.09 -3.27 -5.92
CA ASP A 98 -9.35 -2.94 -6.57
C ASP A 98 -9.51 -3.73 -7.88
N GLN A 99 -10.76 -3.87 -8.34
CA GLN A 99 -11.09 -4.49 -9.63
C GLN A 99 -10.46 -5.90 -9.82
N PRO A 100 -10.63 -6.83 -8.86
CA PRO A 100 -9.98 -8.14 -8.86
C PRO A 100 -10.27 -8.97 -10.12
N ALA A 101 -11.42 -8.76 -10.75
CA ALA A 101 -11.79 -9.40 -12.02
C ALA A 101 -10.82 -9.11 -13.18
N LYS A 102 -10.10 -7.99 -13.16
CA LYS A 102 -9.08 -7.65 -14.16
C LYS A 102 -7.72 -8.30 -13.89
N PHE A 103 -7.56 -8.93 -12.73
CA PHE A 103 -6.28 -9.47 -12.28
C PHE A 103 -6.13 -10.95 -12.61
N ALA A 104 -7.07 -11.77 -12.14
CA ALA A 104 -7.12 -13.21 -12.36
C ALA A 104 -8.55 -13.73 -12.09
N PRO A 105 -8.92 -14.95 -12.51
CA PRO A 105 -10.16 -15.60 -12.06
C PRO A 105 -10.14 -15.92 -10.55
N PRO A 106 -11.30 -15.94 -9.86
CA PRO A 106 -11.39 -16.41 -8.48
C PRO A 106 -10.81 -17.82 -8.30
N GLY A 107 -10.20 -18.09 -7.14
CA GLY A 107 -9.48 -19.34 -6.84
C GLY A 107 -8.04 -19.38 -7.38
N SER A 108 -7.61 -18.37 -8.14
CA SER A 108 -6.24 -18.29 -8.65
C SER A 108 -5.25 -17.91 -7.54
N ARG A 109 -4.06 -18.51 -7.59
CA ARG A 109 -2.89 -18.10 -6.79
C ARG A 109 -1.65 -18.09 -7.67
N GLY A 110 -0.60 -17.39 -7.26
CA GLY A 110 0.68 -17.40 -7.97
C GLY A 110 1.52 -16.18 -7.65
N THR A 111 2.45 -15.85 -8.54
CA THR A 111 3.25 -14.63 -8.46
C THR A 111 2.89 -13.63 -9.55
N ALA A 112 3.08 -12.34 -9.28
CA ALA A 112 2.79 -11.30 -10.26
C ALA A 112 3.66 -10.06 -10.05
N THR A 113 3.89 -9.34 -11.15
CA THR A 113 4.36 -7.96 -11.14
C THR A 113 3.23 -7.03 -11.54
N VAL A 114 2.98 -6.03 -10.72
CA VAL A 114 1.85 -5.10 -10.84
C VAL A 114 2.34 -3.66 -10.89
N ILE A 115 1.57 -2.81 -11.52
CA ILE A 115 1.62 -1.37 -11.31
C ILE A 115 0.37 -0.99 -10.53
N ILE A 116 0.57 -0.40 -9.36
CA ILE A 116 -0.49 0.13 -8.51
C ILE A 116 -0.46 1.65 -8.45
N ASP A 117 -1.58 2.23 -8.05
CA ASP A 117 -1.73 3.64 -7.68
C ASP A 117 -2.71 3.74 -6.50
N GLN A 118 -2.89 4.92 -5.92
CA GLN A 118 -3.87 5.18 -4.86
C GLN A 118 -3.75 4.22 -3.67
N TYR A 119 -2.51 3.93 -3.24
CA TYR A 119 -2.25 3.03 -2.11
C TYR A 119 -2.81 3.63 -0.81
N ARG A 120 -3.58 2.84 -0.07
CA ARG A 120 -4.17 3.19 1.21
C ARG A 120 -3.55 2.31 2.29
N LEU A 121 -2.83 2.95 3.19
CA LEU A 121 -2.24 2.35 4.38
C LEU A 121 -3.17 2.62 5.56
N VAL A 122 -3.58 1.58 6.28
CA VAL A 122 -4.54 1.69 7.40
C VAL A 122 -3.88 1.25 8.70
N HIS A 123 -4.19 1.96 9.79
CA HIS A 123 -3.76 1.55 11.11
C HIS A 123 -4.50 0.30 11.59
N ARG A 124 -3.87 -0.46 12.49
CA ARG A 124 -4.31 -1.81 12.89
C ARG A 124 -5.69 -1.84 13.52
N GLN A 125 -6.01 -0.85 14.34
CA GLN A 125 -7.22 -0.88 15.15
C GLN A 125 -8.49 -0.71 14.31
N MET A 126 -8.37 -0.17 13.08
CA MET A 126 -9.47 -0.02 12.12
C MET A 126 -10.10 -1.33 11.63
N GLY A 127 -9.48 -2.50 11.89
CA GLY A 127 -9.96 -3.79 11.39
C GLY A 127 -10.00 -3.91 9.85
N ALA A 128 -9.37 -2.96 9.15
CA ALA A 128 -9.31 -2.90 7.70
C ALA A 128 -7.96 -3.42 7.17
N MET A 129 -7.95 -3.90 5.93
CA MET A 129 -6.71 -4.23 5.22
C MET A 129 -6.25 -3.02 4.40
N ASN A 130 -4.94 -2.93 4.17
CA ASN A 130 -4.39 -2.02 3.18
C ASN A 130 -5.03 -2.29 1.82
N SER A 131 -5.08 -1.27 0.96
CA SER A 131 -5.66 -1.42 -0.38
C SER A 131 -4.91 -0.60 -1.41
N ALA A 132 -5.00 -0.98 -2.67
CA ALA A 132 -4.44 -0.21 -3.77
C ALA A 132 -5.31 -0.35 -5.02
N ARG A 133 -5.22 0.64 -5.89
CA ARG A 133 -5.79 0.55 -7.24
C ARG A 133 -4.82 -0.17 -8.16
N LEU A 134 -5.28 -1.24 -8.80
CA LEU A 134 -4.57 -1.87 -9.89
C LEU A 134 -4.62 -0.97 -11.14
N VAL A 135 -3.45 -0.53 -11.58
CA VAL A 135 -3.30 0.17 -12.86
C VAL A 135 -3.07 -0.84 -13.98
N ARG A 136 -2.15 -1.79 -13.76
CA ARG A 136 -1.77 -2.78 -14.78
C ARG A 136 -1.14 -4.03 -14.17
N LEU A 137 -1.54 -5.20 -14.66
CA LEU A 137 -0.76 -6.43 -14.50
C LEU A 137 0.36 -6.45 -15.54
N VAL A 138 1.61 -6.45 -15.11
CA VAL A 138 2.79 -6.41 -16.00
C VAL A 138 3.22 -7.79 -16.41
N GLN A 139 3.26 -8.71 -15.45
CA GLN A 139 3.65 -10.10 -15.67
C GLN A 139 2.95 -10.97 -14.64
N LYS A 140 2.47 -12.12 -15.08
CA LYS A 140 2.00 -13.19 -14.20
C LYS A 140 3.03 -14.30 -14.24
N GLY A 141 3.60 -14.65 -13.09
CA GLY A 141 4.38 -15.86 -12.95
C GLY A 141 3.46 -17.09 -12.81
N PRO A 142 4.02 -18.30 -12.95
CA PRO A 142 3.28 -19.52 -12.64
C PRO A 142 2.73 -19.52 -11.20
#